data_AF-A0A1U7M435-F1
#
_entry.id   AF-A0A1U7M435-F1
#
_cell.length_a   1.000
_cell.length_b   1.000
_cell.length_c   1.000
_cell.angle_alpha   90.00
_cell.angle_beta   90.00
_cell.angle_gamma   90.00
#
_symmetry.space_group_name_H-M   'P 1'
#
loop_
_entity.id
_entity.type
_entity.pdbx_description
1 polymer ?
#
loop_
_entity_poly.entity_id
_entity_poly.type
_entity_poly.pdbx_seq_one_letter_code
_entity_poly.pdbx_strand_id
1 'polypeptide(L)' 'MKKVTFKISKIVASLALMVTALNVNTTCLFLLHQPKLPKGAEKLYKY' A
#
# COMPACT_ATOMS: atom_id res chain seq x y z
N MET A 1 10.77 -14.95 30.58
CA MET A 1 10.92 -15.51 29.23
C MET A 1 9.60 -15.50 28.45
N LYS A 2 8.68 -16.48 28.64
CA LYS A 2 7.45 -16.63 27.82
C LYS A 2 6.53 -15.39 27.72
N LYS A 3 6.37 -14.64 28.81
CA LYS A 3 5.49 -13.44 28.87
C LYS A 3 6.04 -12.25 28.08
N VAL A 4 7.36 -12.13 27.99
CA VAL A 4 8.04 -11.08 27.22
C VAL A 4 7.95 -11.40 25.74
N THR A 5 8.24 -12.65 25.36
CA THR A 5 8.08 -13.13 23.98
C THR A 5 6.66 -12.91 23.48
N PHE A 6 5.64 -13.25 24.27
CA PHE A 6 4.24 -13.05 23.89
C PHE A 6 3.87 -11.56 23.69
N LYS A 7 4.39 -10.65 24.52
CA LYS A 7 4.20 -9.21 24.34
C LYS A 7 4.83 -8.71 23.04
N ILE A 8 6.06 -9.14 22.74
CA ILE A 8 6.76 -8.77 21.51
C ILE A 8 6.01 -9.30 20.29
N SER A 9 5.57 -10.56 20.30
CA SER A 9 4.78 -11.15 19.21
C SER A 9 3.49 -10.38 18.95
N LYS A 10 2.81 -9.90 20.00
CA LYS A 10 1.61 -9.06 19.85
C LYS A 10 1.91 -7.73 19.14
N ILE A 11 3.01 -7.07 19.50
CA ILE A 11 3.44 -5.81 18.88
C ILE A 11 3.77 -6.05 17.40
N VAL A 12 4.56 -7.08 17.11
CA VAL A 12 4.94 -7.44 15.73
C VAL A 12 3.70 -7.77 14.89
N ALA A 13 2.75 -8.52 15.44
CA ALA A 13 1.49 -8.83 14.74
C ALA A 13 0.67 -7.57 14.44
N SER A 14 0.54 -6.64 15.39
CA SER A 14 -0.17 -5.37 15.14
C SER A 14 0.52 -4.51 14.08
N LEU A 15 1.86 -4.48 14.08
CA LEU A 15 2.63 -3.73 13.10
C LEU A 15 2.48 -4.34 11.70
N ALA A 16 2.54 -5.67 11.58
CA ALA A 16 2.33 -6.37 10.32
C ALA A 16 0.94 -6.07 9.72
N LEU A 17 -0.10 -6.05 10.55
CA LEU A 17 -1.44 -5.68 10.11
C LEU A 17 -1.50 -4.23 9.62
N MET A 18 -0.90 -3.29 10.35
CA MET A 18 -0.84 -1.87 9.98
C MET A 18 -0.12 -1.67 8.64
N VAL A 19 1.05 -2.28 8.46
CA VAL A 19 1.83 -2.19 7.22
C VAL A 19 1.07 -2.78 6.04
N THR A 20 0.39 -3.91 6.25
CA THR A 20 -0.42 -4.55 5.20
C THR A 20 -1.59 -3.64 4.78
N ALA A 21 -2.31 -3.07 5.75
CA ALA A 21 -3.41 -2.15 5.47
C ALA A 21 -2.93 -0.89 4.72
N LEU A 22 -1.79 -0.33 5.13
CA LEU A 22 -1.17 0.80 4.43
C LEU A 22 -0.76 0.43 3.02
N ASN A 23 -0.09 -0.71 2.82
CA ASN A 23 0.37 -1.15 1.50
C ASN A 23 -0.81 -1.31 0.52
N VAL A 24 -1.85 -2.06 0.90
CA VAL A 24 -3.06 -2.25 0.06
C VAL A 24 -3.68 -0.91 -0.34
N ASN A 25 -3.78 0.04 0.59
CA ASN A 25 -4.34 1.36 0.32
C ASN A 25 -3.42 2.28 -0.49
N THR A 26 -2.10 2.04 -0.47
CA THR A 26 -1.10 2.92 -1.11
C THR A 26 -0.61 2.44 -2.47
N THR A 27 -0.93 1.21 -2.89
CA THR A 27 -0.60 0.67 -4.23
C THR A 27 -1.05 1.57 -5.39
N CYS A 28 -2.08 2.40 -5.18
CA CYS A 28 -2.59 3.32 -6.19
C CYS A 28 -2.27 4.80 -5.91
N LEU A 29 -1.41 5.13 -4.93
CA LEU A 29 -1.07 6.54 -4.66
C LEU A 29 -0.52 7.26 -5.89
N PHE A 30 0.24 6.54 -6.71
CA PHE A 30 0.77 7.07 -7.96
C PHE A 30 -0.33 7.34 -9.00
N LEU A 31 -1.48 6.65 -8.92
CA LEU A 31 -2.68 6.89 -9.74
C LEU A 31 -3.50 8.07 -9.21
N LEU A 32 -3.60 8.21 -7.88
CA LEU A 32 -4.41 9.24 -7.22
C LEU A 32 -3.94 10.67 -7.48
N HIS A 33 -2.63 10.89 -7.67
CA HIS A 33 -2.06 12.20 -7.95
C HIS A 33 -1.62 12.38 -9.41
N GLN A 34 -2.07 11.51 -10.33
CA GLN A 34 -1.72 11.74 -11.73
C GLN A 34 -2.38 13.01 -12.25
N PRO A 35 -1.63 13.85 -12.99
CA PRO A 35 -2.23 14.91 -13.76
C PRO A 35 -3.20 14.32 -14.78
N LYS A 36 -4.15 15.14 -15.25
CA LYS A 36 -5.06 14.73 -16.33
C LYS A 36 -4.26 14.18 -17.51
N LEU A 37 -4.74 13.08 -18.09
CA LEU A 37 -4.11 12.42 -19.24
C LEU A 37 -3.83 13.46 -20.34
N PRO A 38 -2.59 13.56 -20.86
CA PRO A 38 -2.26 14.55 -21.87
C PRO A 38 -3.05 14.31 -23.17
N LYS A 39 -3.46 15.40 -23.84
CA LYS A 39 -4.18 15.33 -25.13
C LYS A 39 -3.37 14.50 -26.13
N GLY A 40 -4.01 13.51 -26.78
CA GLY A 40 -3.37 12.63 -27.74
C GLY A 40 -2.79 11.32 -27.18
N ALA A 41 -2.75 11.13 -25.86
CA ALA A 41 -2.35 9.85 -25.26
C ALA A 41 -3.33 8.70 -25.56
N GLU A 42 -4.57 9.02 -25.93
CA GLU A 42 -5.56 8.06 -26.43
C GLU A 42 -5.07 7.23 -27.64
N LYS A 43 -4.14 7.77 -28.43
CA LYS A 43 -3.54 7.09 -29.59
C LYS A 43 -2.52 6.01 -29.21
N LEU A 44 -2.03 6.04 -27.96
CA LEU A 44 -1.11 5.03 -27.42
C LEU A 44 -1.86 3.81 -26.88
N TYR A 45 -3.17 3.94 -26.64
CA TYR A 45 -4.00 2.82 -26.26
C TYR A 45 -4.19 1.93 -27.49
N LYS A 46 -3.55 0.76 -27.47
CA LYS A 46 -3.59 -0.20 -28.57
C LYS A 46 -4.90 -0.99 -28.47
N TYR A 47 -5.88 -0.64 -29.31
CA TYR A 47 -6.94 -1.56 -29.75
C TYR A 47 -6.58 -2.05 -31.15
#